data_AF-A0A1F8LSM0-F1
#
_entry.id   AF-A0A1F8LSM0-F1
#
_cell.length_a   1.000
_cell.length_b   1.000
_cell.length_c   1.000
_cell.angle_alpha   90.00
_cell.angle_beta   90.00
_cell.angle_gamma   90.00
#
_symmetry.space_group_name_H-M   'P 1'
#
loop_
_entity.id
_entity.type
_entity.pdbx_description
1 polymer ?
#
loop_
_entity_poly.entity_id
_entity_poly.type
_entity_poly.pdbx_seq_one_letter_code
_entity_poly.pdbx_strand_id
1 'polypeptide(L)'
;MSLGSSIRFSVRLILIVLPILAAGCQEADPVCPLVTQTPQYLTIPPEKLPTPTPVSEARSVVIGRRERQVDKFVEGPLCNDRWSGTVYVSCDVQVYAWKEDPIFLKDCQLEIEPQTVVYVAYHNNTAYYNGCSCHTGVTPEP
;
A
#
# COMPACT_ATOMS: atom_id res chain seq x y z
N MET A 1 -47.10 37.38 12.52
CA MET A 1 -45.83 37.75 11.85
C MET A 1 -44.67 37.31 12.74
N SER A 2 -44.00 36.19 12.45
CA SER A 2 -42.69 35.88 13.04
C SER A 2 -41.87 34.95 12.13
N LEU A 3 -41.90 35.21 10.82
CA LEU A 3 -41.09 34.45 9.84
C LEU A 3 -39.63 34.92 9.79
N GLY A 4 -39.35 36.15 10.25
CA GLY A 4 -38.02 36.77 10.12
C GLY A 4 -36.99 36.33 11.15
N SER A 5 -37.40 35.77 12.29
CA SER A 5 -36.46 35.41 13.37
C SER A 5 -35.78 34.06 13.12
N SER A 6 -36.54 33.04 12.70
CA SER A 6 -35.99 31.70 12.42
C SER A 6 -35.01 31.69 11.24
N ILE A 7 -35.28 32.47 10.18
CA ILE A 7 -34.41 32.55 8.99
C ILE A 7 -33.04 33.16 9.35
N ARG A 8 -33.01 34.15 10.25
CA ARG A 8 -31.76 34.82 10.67
C ARG A 8 -30.87 33.92 11.53
N PHE A 9 -31.47 33.03 12.34
CA PHE A 9 -30.73 32.04 13.12
C PHE A 9 -30.15 30.93 12.24
N SER A 10 -30.91 30.43 11.27
CA SER A 10 -30.43 29.40 10.33
C SER A 10 -29.27 29.88 9.46
N VAL A 11 -29.30 31.12 8.97
CA VAL A 11 -28.20 31.69 8.17
C VAL A 11 -26.93 31.88 8.99
N ARG A 12 -27.03 32.28 10.26
CA ARG A 12 -25.87 32.38 11.17
C ARG A 12 -25.28 31.02 11.49
N LEU A 13 -26.11 29.99 11.67
CA LEU A 13 -25.64 28.62 11.91
C LEU A 13 -24.89 28.07 10.68
N ILE A 14 -25.43 28.28 9.48
CA ILE A 14 -24.79 27.85 8.22
C ILE A 14 -23.44 28.55 8.02
N LEU A 15 -23.35 29.85 8.30
CA LEU A 15 -22.09 30.61 8.19
C LEU A 15 -21.00 30.16 9.17
N ILE A 16 -21.37 29.56 10.31
CA ILE A 16 -20.41 29.02 11.30
C ILE A 16 -20.01 27.58 10.98
N VAL A 17 -20.94 26.76 10.44
CA VAL A 17 -20.68 25.35 10.14
C VAL A 17 -19.90 25.15 8.84
N LEU A 18 -20.11 26.01 7.83
CA LEU A 18 -19.42 25.93 6.53
C LEU A 18 -17.88 26.00 6.62
N PRO A 19 -17.24 26.90 7.41
CA PRO A 19 -15.78 26.92 7.54
C PRO A 19 -15.22 25.73 8.32
N ILE A 20 -15.99 25.10 9.22
CA ILE A 20 -15.54 23.91 9.98
C ILE A 20 -15.44 22.69 9.06
N LEU A 21 -16.35 22.58 8.08
CA LEU A 21 -16.33 21.51 7.08
C LEU A 21 -15.20 21.67 6.05
N ALA A 22 -14.72 22.89 5.82
CA ALA A 22 -13.64 23.17 4.87
C ALA A 22 -12.23 22.87 5.43
N ALA A 23 -12.08 22.69 6.74
CA ALA A 23 -10.79 22.43 7.39
C ALA A 23 -10.31 20.98 7.31
N GLY A 24 -11.09 20.06 6.71
CA GLY A 24 -10.84 18.62 6.78
C GLY A 24 -10.04 17.98 5.64
N CYS A 25 -9.72 18.71 4.57
CA CYS A 25 -8.99 18.15 3.42
C CYS A 25 -7.51 18.52 3.47
N GLN A 26 -6.75 17.83 4.33
CA GLN A 26 -5.29 17.74 4.13
C GLN A 26 -4.99 16.38 3.49
N GLU A 27 -4.20 16.39 2.42
CA GLU A 27 -3.63 15.15 1.88
C GLU A 27 -2.80 14.48 2.97
N ALA A 28 -2.95 13.17 3.11
CA ALA A 28 -2.15 12.41 4.06
C ALA A 28 -0.70 12.38 3.57
N ASP A 29 0.25 12.49 4.51
CA ASP A 29 1.65 12.27 4.20
C ASP A 29 1.84 10.85 3.62
N PRO A 30 2.67 10.68 2.58
CA PRO A 30 2.92 9.38 1.99
C PRO A 30 3.60 8.46 3.01
N VAL A 31 3.23 7.18 3.00
CA VAL A 31 3.79 6.19 3.93
C VAL A 31 5.28 5.95 3.69
N CYS A 32 5.69 5.93 2.43
CA CYS A 32 7.10 5.81 2.04
C CYS A 32 7.64 7.14 1.50
N PRO A 33 8.96 7.38 1.63
CA PRO A 33 9.61 8.53 0.99
C PRO A 33 9.34 8.54 -0.51
N LEU A 34 9.28 9.73 -1.12
CA LEU A 34 9.26 9.81 -2.58
C LEU A 34 10.51 9.14 -3.15
N VAL A 35 10.34 8.47 -4.28
CA VAL A 35 11.41 7.78 -5.03
C VAL A 35 12.30 8.81 -5.75
N THR A 36 12.80 9.81 -5.01
CA THR A 36 13.74 10.83 -5.51
C THR A 36 15.18 10.31 -5.52
N GLN A 37 15.42 9.15 -4.92
CA GLN A 37 16.66 8.39 -5.03
C GLN A 37 16.38 7.18 -5.92
N THR A 38 17.36 6.79 -6.74
CA THR A 38 17.24 5.57 -7.57
C THR A 38 16.88 4.42 -6.63
N PRO A 39 15.71 3.77 -6.78
CA PRO A 39 15.39 2.62 -5.95
C PRO A 39 16.48 1.57 -6.19
N GLN A 40 16.80 0.79 -5.16
CA GLN A 40 17.75 -0.30 -5.33
C GLN A 40 17.11 -1.36 -6.22
N TYR A 41 17.34 -1.22 -7.52
CA TYR A 41 16.92 -2.22 -8.48
C TYR A 41 17.78 -3.48 -8.32
N LEU A 42 17.12 -4.62 -8.43
CA LEU A 42 17.79 -5.90 -8.48
C LEU A 42 18.62 -5.98 -9.77
N THR A 43 19.92 -6.27 -9.62
CA THR A 43 20.84 -6.51 -10.74
C THR A 43 21.15 -7.99 -10.94
N ILE A 44 20.79 -8.82 -9.96
CA ILE A 44 21.01 -10.26 -9.98
C ILE A 44 19.81 -10.90 -10.68
N PRO A 45 20.00 -11.79 -11.68
CA PRO A 45 18.91 -12.51 -12.33
C PRO A 45 18.05 -13.30 -11.33
N PRO A 46 16.73 -13.45 -11.56
CA PRO A 46 15.82 -14.12 -10.62
C PRO A 46 16.34 -15.49 -10.16
N GLU A 47 16.89 -16.28 -11.08
CA GLU A 47 17.34 -17.66 -10.81
C GLU A 47 18.54 -17.73 -9.87
N LYS A 48 19.23 -16.60 -9.67
CA LYS A 48 20.40 -16.46 -8.80
C LYS A 48 20.08 -15.73 -7.50
N LEU A 49 18.85 -15.25 -7.32
CA LEU A 49 18.45 -14.69 -6.03
C LEU A 49 18.46 -15.80 -4.98
N PRO A 50 19.02 -15.54 -3.78
CA PRO A 50 18.86 -16.46 -2.68
C PRO A 50 17.37 -16.61 -2.39
N THR A 51 16.91 -17.84 -2.16
CA THR A 51 15.56 -18.06 -1.64
C THR A 51 15.42 -17.26 -0.35
N PRO A 52 14.39 -16.41 -0.23
CA PRO A 52 14.13 -15.68 0.99
C PRO A 52 14.05 -16.67 2.14
N THR A 53 14.92 -16.51 3.14
CA THR A 53 14.77 -17.29 4.36
C THR A 53 13.42 -16.91 4.95
N PRO A 54 12.52 -17.88 5.22
CA PRO A 54 11.22 -17.58 5.81
C PRO A 54 11.45 -17.11 7.25
N VAL A 55 11.68 -15.81 7.42
CA VAL A 55 11.59 -15.14 8.71
C VAL A 55 10.11 -14.85 8.91
N SER A 56 9.37 -15.89 9.31
CA SER A 56 7.98 -15.76 9.74
C SER A 56 7.95 -15.16 11.15
N GLU A 57 8.42 -13.93 11.29
CA GLU A 57 8.27 -13.20 12.53
C GLU A 57 6.97 -12.41 12.45
N ALA A 58 5.97 -12.87 13.19
CA ALA A 58 4.77 -12.09 13.41
C ALA A 58 5.18 -10.72 13.98
N ARG A 59 4.95 -9.66 13.20
CA ARG A 59 5.40 -8.30 13.50
C ARG A 59 4.20 -7.37 13.58
N SER A 60 4.24 -6.43 14.51
CA SER A 60 3.26 -5.34 14.55
C SER A 60 3.66 -4.20 13.62
N VAL A 61 2.71 -3.75 12.81
CA VAL A 61 2.86 -2.62 11.88
C VAL A 61 1.70 -1.65 12.03
N VAL A 62 1.96 -0.36 11.84
CA VAL A 62 0.91 0.66 11.88
C VAL A 62 0.33 0.84 10.47
N ILE A 63 -0.93 0.44 10.29
CA ILE A 63 -1.69 0.62 9.05
C ILE A 63 -2.81 1.64 9.33
N GLY A 64 -2.65 2.85 8.78
CA GLY A 64 -3.52 3.98 9.11
C GLY A 64 -3.31 4.43 10.56
N ARG A 65 -4.36 4.36 11.38
CA ARG A 65 -4.30 4.73 12.82
C ARG A 65 -4.31 3.52 13.76
N ARG A 66 -4.11 2.32 13.23
CA ARG A 66 -4.21 1.07 14.00
C ARG A 66 -2.96 0.24 13.82
N GLU A 67 -2.50 -0.31 14.93
CA GLU A 67 -1.51 -1.38 14.92
C GLU A 67 -2.18 -2.68 14.48
N ARG A 68 -1.51 -3.43 13.61
CA ARG A 68 -1.94 -4.76 13.16
C ARG A 68 -0.77 -5.72 13.24
N GLN A 69 -1.07 -6.95 13.65
CA GLN A 69 -0.14 -8.06 13.49
C GLN A 69 -0.16 -8.53 12.04
N VAL A 70 1.01 -8.83 11.51
CA VAL A 70 1.19 -9.41 10.17
C VAL A 70 1.96 -10.70 10.29
N ASP A 71 1.59 -11.70 9.49
CA ASP A 71 2.20 -13.02 9.48
C ASP A 71 3.56 -12.99 8.77
N LYS A 72 3.74 -12.05 7.84
CA LYS A 72 4.99 -11.83 7.11
C LYS A 72 5.27 -10.36 6.90
N PHE A 73 6.51 -9.96 7.18
CA PHE A 73 7.04 -8.63 6.89
C PHE A 73 8.11 -8.75 5.80
N VAL A 74 7.88 -8.12 4.65
CA VAL A 74 8.74 -8.24 3.46
C VAL A 74 9.63 -7.00 3.33
N GLU A 75 10.93 -7.24 3.35
CA GLU A 75 12.02 -6.30 3.07
C GLU A 75 12.94 -6.93 2.00
N GLY A 76 13.68 -6.13 1.23
CA GLY A 76 14.62 -6.66 0.24
C GLY A 76 13.94 -7.21 -1.03
N PRO A 77 14.56 -8.19 -1.73
CA PRO A 77 14.10 -8.67 -3.03
C PRO A 77 12.66 -9.20 -3.01
N LEU A 78 11.79 -8.57 -3.81
CA LEU A 78 10.40 -8.96 -3.98
C LEU A 78 10.29 -9.94 -5.16
N CYS A 79 10.84 -11.14 -5.00
CA CYS A 79 10.89 -12.18 -6.04
C CYS A 79 11.16 -13.56 -5.41
N ASN A 80 10.69 -14.64 -6.05
CA ASN A 80 10.96 -16.04 -5.66
C ASN A 80 10.64 -16.37 -4.20
N ASP A 81 9.43 -16.00 -3.78
CA ASP A 81 8.96 -16.17 -2.42
C ASP A 81 7.57 -16.83 -2.41
N ARG A 82 7.16 -17.32 -1.24
CA ARG A 82 5.81 -17.82 -0.99
C ARG A 82 5.19 -17.08 0.18
N TRP A 83 3.98 -16.58 -0.05
CA TRP A 83 3.25 -15.71 0.87
C TRP A 83 1.91 -16.33 1.26
N SER A 84 1.57 -16.22 2.54
CA SER A 84 0.28 -16.65 3.09
C SER A 84 -0.13 -15.72 4.25
N GLY A 85 -1.43 -15.68 4.55
CA GLY A 85 -1.98 -14.89 5.67
C GLY A 85 -2.00 -13.37 5.41
N THR A 86 -1.58 -12.59 6.39
CA THR A 86 -1.45 -11.13 6.31
C THR A 86 0.00 -10.76 6.05
N VAL A 87 0.27 -10.17 4.90
CA VAL A 87 1.62 -9.80 4.46
C VAL A 87 1.74 -8.29 4.43
N TYR A 88 2.86 -7.76 4.93
CA TYR A 88 3.21 -6.35 4.82
C TYR A 88 4.46 -6.17 3.98
N VAL A 89 4.34 -5.41 2.90
CA VAL A 89 5.43 -5.06 1.98
C VAL A 89 5.93 -3.67 2.37
N SER A 90 7.15 -3.60 2.90
CA SER A 90 7.72 -2.38 3.48
C SER A 90 8.24 -1.39 2.42
N CYS A 91 8.81 -0.27 2.87
CA CYS A 91 9.47 0.69 1.98
C CYS A 91 10.86 0.22 1.52
N ASP A 92 11.43 -0.80 2.16
CA ASP A 92 12.79 -1.30 1.91
C ASP A 92 12.83 -2.46 0.91
N VAL A 93 11.77 -2.59 0.10
CA VAL A 93 11.70 -3.62 -0.93
C VAL A 93 12.52 -3.27 -2.16
N GLN A 94 13.07 -4.30 -2.78
CA GLN A 94 13.87 -4.24 -4.00
C GLN A 94 13.12 -4.98 -5.11
N VAL A 95 13.06 -4.37 -6.28
CA VAL A 95 12.32 -4.87 -7.44
C VAL A 95 13.20 -4.79 -8.69
N TYR A 96 12.85 -5.50 -9.75
CA TYR A 96 13.53 -5.33 -11.04
C TYR A 96 13.17 -4.00 -11.68
N ALA A 97 14.08 -3.47 -12.51
CA ALA A 97 13.81 -2.26 -13.27
C ALA A 97 12.75 -2.51 -14.34
N TRP A 98 11.92 -1.50 -14.59
CA TRP A 98 10.96 -1.46 -15.68
C TRP A 98 11.04 -0.11 -16.40
N LYS A 99 10.41 -0.01 -17.57
CA LYS A 99 10.47 1.20 -18.40
C LYS A 99 9.13 1.92 -18.48
N GLU A 100 8.08 1.20 -18.86
CA GLU A 100 6.77 1.78 -19.16
C GLU A 100 5.75 1.25 -18.13
N ASP A 101 5.44 -0.04 -18.19
CA ASP A 101 4.59 -0.70 -17.20
C ASP A 101 5.41 -1.26 -16.02
N PRO A 102 4.91 -1.19 -14.78
CA PRO A 102 5.62 -1.66 -13.58
C PRO A 102 5.61 -3.19 -13.46
N ILE A 103 6.09 -3.89 -14.49
CA ILE A 103 6.09 -5.35 -14.61
C ILE A 103 7.27 -6.03 -13.91
N PHE A 104 7.66 -5.52 -12.74
CA PHE A 104 8.86 -5.95 -12.03
C PHE A 104 8.77 -7.33 -11.38
N LEU A 105 7.60 -7.97 -11.42
CA LEU A 105 7.40 -9.38 -11.06
C LEU A 105 7.41 -10.31 -12.26
N LYS A 106 7.64 -9.79 -13.47
CA LYS A 106 7.81 -10.64 -14.64
C LYS A 106 8.99 -11.58 -14.40
N ASP A 107 8.78 -12.85 -14.72
CA ASP A 107 9.76 -13.94 -14.56
C ASP A 107 10.15 -14.25 -13.08
N CYS A 108 9.43 -13.68 -12.10
CA CYS A 108 9.55 -14.04 -10.68
C CYS A 108 8.61 -15.19 -10.30
N GLN A 109 9.09 -16.12 -9.48
CA GLN A 109 8.29 -17.20 -8.90
C GLN A 109 7.70 -16.75 -7.56
N LEU A 110 6.91 -15.67 -7.58
CA LEU A 110 6.18 -15.23 -6.40
C LEU A 110 4.83 -15.95 -6.32
N GLU A 111 4.68 -16.81 -5.32
CA GLU A 111 3.42 -17.52 -5.05
C GLU A 111 2.70 -16.86 -3.88
N ILE A 112 1.47 -16.39 -4.12
CA ILE A 112 0.62 -15.79 -3.09
C ILE A 112 -0.59 -16.71 -2.89
N GLU A 113 -0.71 -17.30 -1.70
CA GLU A 113 -1.80 -18.23 -1.39
C GLU A 113 -3.17 -17.52 -1.44
N PRO A 114 -4.25 -18.24 -1.79
CA PRO A 114 -5.60 -17.70 -1.71
C PRO A 114 -5.90 -17.12 -0.34
N GLN A 115 -6.74 -16.08 -0.29
CA GLN A 115 -7.13 -15.37 0.94
C GLN A 115 -6.00 -14.57 1.62
N THR A 116 -4.80 -14.54 1.04
CA THR A 116 -3.72 -13.67 1.51
C THR A 116 -4.11 -12.21 1.33
N VAL A 117 -3.86 -11.39 2.35
CA VAL A 117 -4.04 -9.94 2.29
C VAL A 117 -2.67 -9.29 2.29
N VAL A 118 -2.35 -8.58 1.21
CA VAL A 118 -1.07 -7.88 1.07
C VAL A 118 -1.28 -6.39 1.30
N TYR A 119 -0.65 -5.84 2.33
CA TYR A 119 -0.57 -4.40 2.57
C TYR A 119 0.73 -3.86 1.98
N VAL A 120 0.65 -2.82 1.14
CA VAL A 120 1.84 -2.27 0.47
C VAL A 120 2.10 -0.84 0.91
N ALA A 121 3.27 -0.60 1.51
CA ALA A 121 3.66 0.69 2.05
C ALA A 121 3.74 1.77 0.96
N TYR A 122 4.33 1.47 -0.21
CA TYR A 122 4.37 2.38 -1.37
C TYR A 122 2.99 2.69 -1.97
N HIS A 123 1.95 1.95 -1.60
CA HIS A 123 0.54 2.23 -1.95
C HIS A 123 -0.24 2.73 -0.74
N ASN A 124 0.39 3.49 0.16
CA ASN A 124 -0.23 4.06 1.35
C ASN A 124 -0.92 3.02 2.26
N ASN A 125 -0.29 1.85 2.39
CA ASN A 125 -0.83 0.70 3.13
C ASN A 125 -2.19 0.21 2.59
N THR A 126 -2.43 0.35 1.29
CA THR A 126 -3.60 -0.24 0.63
C THR A 126 -3.54 -1.76 0.74
N ALA A 127 -4.70 -2.37 1.02
CA ALA A 127 -4.87 -3.81 1.07
C ALA A 127 -5.19 -4.38 -0.32
N TYR A 128 -4.45 -5.42 -0.72
CA TYR A 128 -4.63 -6.15 -1.96
C TYR A 128 -4.97 -7.61 -1.65
N TYR A 129 -6.16 -8.04 -2.06
CA TYR A 129 -6.68 -9.39 -1.83
C TYR A 129 -6.37 -10.35 -2.98
N ASN A 130 -5.99 -9.80 -4.14
CA ASN A 130 -5.58 -10.54 -5.34
C ASN A 130 -4.05 -10.49 -5.53
N GLY A 131 -3.32 -10.29 -4.43
CA GLY A 131 -1.87 -10.16 -4.42
C GLY A 131 -1.33 -9.01 -5.29
N CYS A 132 -0.15 -9.22 -5.88
CA CYS A 132 0.58 -8.23 -6.68
C CYS A 132 0.44 -8.46 -8.20
N SER A 133 -0.70 -9.02 -8.65
CA SER A 133 -0.91 -9.43 -10.05
C SER A 133 -0.72 -8.31 -11.08
N CYS A 134 -0.99 -7.05 -10.73
CA CYS A 134 -0.75 -5.88 -11.59
C CYS A 134 0.73 -5.70 -12.03
N HIS A 135 1.67 -6.37 -11.34
CA HIS A 135 3.10 -6.24 -11.59
C HIS A 135 3.72 -7.44 -12.31
N THR A 136 2.91 -8.43 -12.70
CA THR A 136 3.37 -9.66 -13.36
C THR A 136 3.55 -9.53 -14.87
N GLY A 137 2.93 -8.53 -15.48
CA GLY A 137 2.89 -8.36 -16.93
C GLY A 137 1.94 -9.33 -17.66
N VAL A 138 1.20 -10.17 -16.93
CA VAL A 138 0.05 -10.92 -17.47
C VAL A 138 -1.24 -10.20 -17.10
N THR A 139 -2.13 -10.05 -18.07
CA THR A 139 -3.50 -9.59 -17.79
C THR A 139 -4.24 -10.75 -17.13
N PRO A 140 -4.77 -10.62 -15.90
CA PRO A 140 -5.58 -11.69 -15.32
C PRO A 140 -6.80 -11.94 -16.23
N GLU A 141 -7.05 -13.20 -16.60
CA GLU A 141 -8.30 -13.55 -17.28
C GLU A 141 -9.49 -13.21 -16.37
N PRO A 142 -10.59 -12.68 -16.96
CA PRO A 142 -11.76 -12.20 -16.22
C PRO A 142 -12.53 -13.31 -15.49
#